data_AF-A0A1U9NFA6-F1
#
_entry.id   AF-A0A1U9NFA6-F1
#
_cell.length_a   1.000
_cell.length_b   1.000
_cell.length_c   1.000
_cell.angle_alpha   90.00
_cell.angle_beta   90.00
_cell.angle_gamma   90.00
#
_symmetry.space_group_name_H-M   'P 1'
#
loop_
_entity.id
_entity.type
_entity.pdbx_description
1 polymer ?
#
loop_
_entity_poly.entity_id
_entity_poly.type
_entity_poly.pdbx_seq_one_letter_code
_entity_poly.pdbx_strand_id
1 'polypeptide(L)'
;MQNLKTTVLIIVVAMVAFASYLWFKPKYETTETTEALNPSNTVFNQNPEKENISRETNDDQEKLEADPIETEKLANAVNPWHSPANFEEVEKWKESRGYYSAADLDMYKSYSAETIKQLAQGGDIKALYQLARLKVSEGTGKKQDIVNIYLEAAVLGSSQALEWAGIMASTDPSFSRFQGEDGEQLYKKEMLEALSIYQVALIRGDREVLEQVNRTRSKLELTPEDDEYIKARGAEIYSELEEKRKSLGLGPFDNSVPQIVKNYHDDAATGFKRFIDRQ
;
A
#
# COMPACT_ATOMS: atom_id res chain seq x y z
N MET A 1 48.49 -0.70 -36.97
CA MET A 1 48.06 0.72 -37.07
C MET A 1 46.57 0.90 -37.39
N GLN A 2 45.89 -0.02 -38.11
CA GLN A 2 44.44 0.13 -38.41
C GLN A 2 43.55 0.17 -37.16
N ASN A 3 43.81 -0.68 -36.15
CA ASN A 3 42.97 -0.75 -34.94
C ASN A 3 42.98 0.54 -34.11
N LEU A 4 44.09 1.29 -34.10
CA LEU A 4 44.19 2.55 -33.36
C LEU A 4 43.29 3.64 -33.96
N LYS A 5 43.18 3.70 -35.29
CA LYS A 5 42.32 4.68 -35.98
C LYS A 5 40.85 4.43 -35.70
N THR A 6 40.44 3.15 -35.65
CA THR A 6 39.05 2.78 -35.34
C THR A 6 38.68 3.11 -33.90
N THR A 7 39.56 2.85 -32.93
CA THR A 7 39.30 3.19 -31.52
C THR A 7 39.17 4.69 -31.29
N VAL A 8 40.05 5.50 -31.91
CA VAL A 8 39.98 6.97 -31.80
C VAL A 8 38.68 7.51 -32.39
N LEU A 9 38.23 6.97 -33.53
CA LEU A 9 36.98 7.39 -34.16
C LEU A 9 35.75 7.11 -33.28
N ILE A 10 35.69 5.93 -32.65
CA ILE A 10 34.58 5.56 -31.74
C ILE A 10 34.51 6.50 -30.54
N ILE A 11 35.67 6.82 -29.94
CA ILE A 11 35.76 7.72 -28.79
C ILE A 11 35.27 9.14 -29.17
N VAL A 12 35.66 9.65 -30.34
CA VAL A 12 35.23 10.97 -30.82
C VAL A 12 33.72 11.01 -31.06
N VAL A 13 33.15 9.97 -31.69
CA VAL A 13 31.70 9.89 -31.92
C VAL A 13 30.92 9.85 -30.60
N ALA A 14 31.39 9.08 -29.62
CA ALA A 14 30.78 9.03 -28.29
C ALA A 14 30.81 10.38 -27.57
N MET A 15 31.92 11.13 -27.66
CA MET A 15 32.03 12.46 -27.07
C MET A 15 31.10 13.47 -27.74
N VAL A 16 30.97 13.45 -29.06
CA VAL A 16 30.07 14.36 -29.80
C VAL A 16 28.60 14.06 -29.47
N ALA A 17 28.22 12.77 -29.41
CA ALA A 17 26.88 12.37 -29.00
C ALA A 17 26.56 12.80 -27.56
N PHE A 18 27.50 12.65 -26.64
CA PHE A 18 27.34 13.07 -25.25
C PHE A 18 27.23 14.59 -25.10
N ALA A 19 28.08 15.35 -25.79
CA ALA A 19 28.01 16.82 -25.80
C ALA A 19 26.67 17.31 -26.39
N SER A 20 26.19 16.68 -27.47
CA SER A 20 24.90 17.00 -28.07
C SER A 20 23.73 16.71 -27.12
N TYR A 21 23.78 15.57 -26.41
CA TYR A 21 22.77 15.22 -25.40
C TYR A 21 22.72 16.25 -24.26
N LEU A 22 23.87 16.73 -23.79
CA LEU A 22 23.93 17.77 -22.75
C LEU A 22 23.38 19.12 -23.24
N TRP A 23 23.59 19.46 -24.52
CA TRP A 23 23.15 20.74 -25.07
C TRP A 23 21.66 20.76 -25.42
N PHE A 24 21.12 19.62 -25.83
CA PHE A 24 19.69 19.44 -26.12
C PHE A 24 18.87 18.97 -24.92
N LYS A 25 19.47 18.90 -23.72
CA LYS A 25 18.71 18.55 -22.51
C LYS A 25 17.60 19.60 -22.35
N PRO A 26 16.32 19.23 -22.44
CA PRO A 26 15.23 20.19 -22.35
C PRO A 26 15.36 20.90 -21.01
N LYS A 27 15.42 22.23 -21.04
CA LYS A 27 15.30 23.03 -19.83
C LYS A 27 13.91 22.77 -19.30
N TYR A 28 13.83 21.94 -18.26
CA TYR A 28 12.61 21.81 -17.49
C TYR A 28 12.38 23.17 -16.85
N GLU A 29 11.48 23.96 -17.43
CA GLU A 29 10.93 25.14 -16.80
C GLU A 29 10.25 24.65 -15.52
N THR A 30 10.88 24.95 -14.40
CA THR A 30 10.24 24.88 -13.09
C THR A 30 9.29 26.06 -13.03
N THR A 31 8.05 25.88 -13.51
CA THR A 31 6.97 26.79 -13.16
C THR A 31 6.71 26.61 -11.67
N GLU A 32 7.35 27.46 -10.86
CA GLU A 32 6.90 27.75 -9.50
C GLU A 32 5.54 28.46 -9.60
N THR A 33 4.47 27.69 -9.77
CA THR A 33 3.12 28.14 -9.47
C THR A 33 2.95 28.05 -7.96
N THR A 34 3.39 29.10 -7.24
CA THR A 34 2.88 29.39 -5.90
C THR A 34 1.44 29.88 -6.00
N GLU A 35 0.52 28.99 -6.34
CA GLU A 35 -0.90 29.20 -6.07
C GLU A 35 -1.17 28.61 -4.69
N ALA A 36 -1.09 29.48 -3.68
CA ALA A 36 -1.48 29.13 -2.33
C ALA A 36 -2.97 28.75 -2.32
N LEU A 37 -3.25 27.45 -2.34
CA LEU A 37 -4.57 26.92 -2.02
C LEU A 37 -4.88 27.28 -0.58
N ASN A 38 -5.67 28.33 -0.43
CA ASN A 38 -6.32 28.72 0.80
C ASN A 38 -7.26 27.57 1.19
N PRO A 39 -7.04 26.84 2.30
CA PRO A 39 -7.96 25.81 2.71
C PRO A 39 -9.26 26.50 3.12
N SER A 40 -10.27 26.42 2.26
CA SER A 40 -11.62 26.81 2.61
C SER A 40 -12.02 25.98 3.83
N ASN A 41 -12.15 26.64 4.97
CA ASN A 41 -12.73 26.08 6.18
C ASN A 41 -14.19 25.72 5.86
N THR A 42 -14.40 24.51 5.37
CA THR A 42 -15.73 23.91 5.30
C THR A 42 -16.11 23.55 6.73
N VAL A 43 -16.75 24.51 7.40
CA VAL A 43 -17.44 24.32 8.67
C VAL A 43 -18.48 23.21 8.44
N PHE A 44 -18.19 22.01 8.95
CA PHE A 44 -19.14 20.92 9.02
C PHE A 44 -20.28 21.37 9.93
N ASN A 45 -21.37 21.81 9.32
CA ASN A 45 -22.61 22.16 10.02
C ASN A 45 -23.24 20.86 10.52
N GLN A 46 -22.92 20.47 11.76
CA GLN A 46 -23.61 19.41 12.47
C GLN A 46 -24.93 19.95 13.01
N ASN A 47 -25.98 19.85 12.21
CA ASN A 47 -27.34 19.95 12.74
C ASN A 47 -28.25 18.91 12.08
N PRO A 48 -28.34 17.69 12.63
CA PRO A 48 -29.47 16.83 12.37
C PRO A 48 -30.62 17.25 13.30
N GLU A 49 -31.70 17.76 12.71
CA GLU A 49 -33.00 17.82 13.36
C GLU A 49 -33.32 16.45 13.96
N LYS A 50 -33.41 16.40 15.29
CA LYS A 50 -33.86 15.22 16.03
C LYS A 50 -35.37 15.09 15.81
N GLU A 51 -35.77 14.28 14.84
CA GLU A 51 -37.12 13.72 14.83
C GLU A 51 -37.30 12.81 16.04
N ASN A 52 -38.14 13.27 16.96
CA ASN A 52 -38.50 12.59 18.19
C ASN A 52 -39.52 11.48 17.87
N ILE A 53 -39.02 10.30 17.48
CA ILE A 53 -39.85 9.10 17.35
C ILE A 53 -39.90 8.41 18.71
N SER A 54 -40.91 8.76 19.50
CA SER A 54 -41.29 8.04 20.72
C SER A 54 -41.85 6.67 20.34
N ARG A 55 -40.98 5.66 20.36
CA ARG A 55 -41.34 4.24 20.18
C ARG A 55 -41.62 3.66 21.56
N GLU A 56 -42.90 3.39 21.86
CA GLU A 56 -43.30 2.57 23.01
C GLU A 56 -42.68 1.17 22.84
N THR A 57 -41.72 0.83 23.69
CA THR A 57 -41.19 -0.52 23.83
C THR A 57 -41.93 -1.22 24.95
N ASN A 58 -42.67 -2.28 24.59
CA ASN A 58 -43.22 -3.23 25.55
C ASN A 58 -42.08 -3.90 26.32
N ASP A 59 -42.18 -3.79 27.65
CA ASP A 59 -41.18 -4.05 28.67
C ASP A 59 -41.38 -5.46 29.27
N ASP A 60 -41.20 -6.51 28.46
CA ASP A 60 -41.24 -7.91 28.91
C ASP A 60 -40.19 -8.78 28.17
N GLN A 61 -38.98 -8.25 27.95
CA GLN A 61 -37.84 -9.11 27.63
C GLN A 61 -37.16 -9.53 28.94
N GLU A 62 -37.60 -10.69 29.43
CA GLU A 62 -36.92 -11.49 30.44
C GLU A 62 -35.45 -11.64 30.04
N LYS A 63 -34.60 -10.84 30.71
CA LYS A 63 -33.18 -10.72 30.47
C LYS A 63 -32.52 -12.01 30.96
N LEU A 64 -32.46 -13.02 30.10
CA LEU A 64 -31.62 -14.20 30.29
C LEU A 64 -30.16 -13.73 30.32
N GLU A 65 -29.67 -13.39 31.52
CA GLU A 65 -28.25 -13.19 31.80
C GLU A 65 -27.56 -14.54 31.66
N ALA A 66 -27.22 -14.90 30.42
CA ALA A 66 -26.34 -16.04 30.15
C ALA A 66 -25.01 -15.78 30.87
N ASP A 67 -24.56 -16.77 31.65
CA ASP A 67 -23.28 -16.70 32.36
C ASP A 67 -22.17 -16.43 31.34
N PRO A 68 -21.44 -15.30 31.43
CA PRO A 68 -20.40 -14.95 30.47
C PRO A 68 -19.28 -16.01 30.37
N ILE A 69 -19.13 -16.85 31.40
CA ILE A 69 -18.14 -17.93 31.40
C ILE A 69 -18.55 -19.11 30.50
N GLU A 70 -19.86 -19.40 30.36
CA GLU A 70 -20.33 -20.48 29.49
C GLU A 70 -20.34 -20.08 28.02
N THR A 71 -20.66 -18.81 27.72
CA THR A 71 -20.65 -18.30 26.34
C THR A 71 -19.24 -18.25 25.75
N GLU A 72 -18.23 -17.87 26.53
CA GLU A 72 -16.82 -17.90 26.10
C GLU A 72 -16.31 -19.32 25.83
N LYS A 73 -16.68 -20.29 26.67
CA LYS A 73 -16.33 -21.71 26.46
C LYS A 73 -16.97 -22.29 25.20
N LEU A 74 -18.24 -21.99 24.96
CA LEU A 74 -18.95 -22.44 23.76
C LEU A 74 -18.37 -21.78 22.49
N ALA A 75 -18.05 -20.49 22.53
CA ALA A 75 -17.42 -19.79 21.41
C ALA A 75 -16.05 -20.40 21.05
N ASN A 76 -15.20 -20.65 22.05
CA ASN A 76 -13.89 -21.26 21.86
C ASN A 76 -13.97 -22.72 21.37
N ALA A 77 -15.05 -23.44 21.71
CA ALA A 77 -15.28 -24.80 21.20
C ALA A 77 -15.70 -24.81 19.72
N VAL A 78 -16.33 -23.74 19.24
CA VAL A 78 -16.81 -23.62 17.86
C VAL A 78 -15.73 -23.09 16.92
N ASN A 79 -14.82 -22.23 17.39
CA ASN A 79 -13.70 -21.77 16.56
C ASN A 79 -12.38 -21.68 17.35
N PRO A 80 -11.53 -22.73 17.30
CA PRO A 80 -10.34 -22.84 18.16
C PRO A 80 -9.28 -21.76 17.89
N TRP A 81 -9.40 -20.99 16.81
CA TRP A 81 -8.46 -19.90 16.55
C TRP A 81 -8.80 -18.60 17.33
N HIS A 82 -10.02 -18.40 17.84
CA HIS A 82 -10.44 -17.14 18.53
C HIS A 82 -9.84 -16.89 19.92
N SER A 83 -8.88 -17.69 20.38
CA SER A 83 -8.26 -17.46 21.69
C SER A 83 -7.41 -16.17 21.69
N PRO A 84 -7.32 -15.44 22.83
CA PRO A 84 -6.45 -14.26 22.95
C PRO A 84 -4.99 -14.50 22.55
N ALA A 85 -4.45 -15.68 22.85
CA ALA A 85 -3.07 -16.06 22.51
C ALA A 85 -2.86 -16.15 20.99
N ASN A 86 -3.85 -16.65 20.25
CA ASN A 86 -3.79 -16.73 18.79
C ASN A 86 -3.87 -15.34 18.15
N PHE A 87 -4.69 -14.44 18.70
CA PHE A 87 -4.72 -13.04 18.24
C PHE A 87 -3.37 -12.36 18.46
N GLU A 88 -2.72 -12.57 19.60
CA GLU A 88 -1.37 -12.06 19.85
C GLU A 88 -0.35 -12.62 18.83
N GLU A 89 -0.48 -13.89 18.43
CA GLU A 89 0.37 -14.47 17.39
C GLU A 89 0.14 -13.84 16.00
N VAL A 90 -1.13 -13.56 15.65
CA VAL A 90 -1.48 -12.85 14.41
C VAL A 90 -0.91 -11.44 14.41
N GLU A 91 -1.06 -10.69 15.51
CA GLU A 91 -0.52 -9.33 15.61
C GLU A 91 1.01 -9.31 15.56
N LYS A 92 1.69 -10.22 16.26
CA LYS A 92 3.15 -10.38 16.14
C LYS A 92 3.59 -10.71 14.72
N TRP A 93 2.84 -11.56 14.03
CA TRP A 93 3.12 -11.85 12.63
C TRP A 93 2.95 -10.59 11.77
N LYS A 94 1.87 -9.82 11.95
CA LYS A 94 1.64 -8.54 11.24
C LYS A 94 2.74 -7.51 11.53
N GLU A 95 3.14 -7.34 12.79
CA GLU A 95 4.26 -6.47 13.17
C GLU A 95 5.56 -6.89 12.47
N SER A 96 5.86 -8.20 12.41
CA SER A 96 7.03 -8.72 11.70
C SER A 96 6.97 -8.47 10.18
N ARG A 97 5.76 -8.30 9.64
CA ARG A 97 5.49 -7.89 8.25
C ARG A 97 5.44 -6.37 8.08
N GLY A 98 5.80 -5.61 9.10
CA GLY A 98 5.84 -4.15 9.06
C GLY A 98 4.45 -3.52 8.94
N TYR A 99 3.42 -4.16 9.50
CA TYR A 99 2.16 -3.48 9.81
C TYR A 99 2.35 -2.69 11.09
N TYR A 100 2.27 -1.38 10.99
CA TYR A 100 2.45 -0.48 12.13
C TYR A 100 1.13 0.13 12.57
N SER A 101 0.96 0.28 13.88
CA SER A 101 -0.19 0.98 14.44
C SER A 101 -0.13 2.48 14.12
N ALA A 102 -1.25 3.19 14.26
CA ALA A 102 -1.24 4.65 14.18
C ALA A 102 -0.32 5.26 15.26
N ALA A 103 -0.26 4.67 16.45
CA ALA A 103 0.63 5.12 17.53
C ALA A 103 2.11 4.98 17.16
N ASP A 104 2.50 3.88 16.51
CA ASP A 104 3.86 3.67 16.00
C ASP A 104 4.30 4.73 14.99
N LEU A 105 3.34 5.20 14.19
CA LEU A 105 3.57 6.21 13.16
C LEU A 105 3.52 7.62 13.75
N ASP A 106 2.74 7.85 14.80
CA ASP A 106 2.53 9.15 15.42
C ASP A 106 3.78 9.70 16.12
N MET A 107 4.71 8.84 16.55
CA MET A 107 5.99 9.28 17.13
C MET A 107 6.81 10.16 16.15
N TYR A 108 6.60 10.00 14.84
CA TYR A 108 7.28 10.77 13.79
C TYR A 108 6.68 12.15 13.56
N LYS A 109 5.48 12.46 14.08
CA LYS A 109 4.82 13.76 13.88
C LYS A 109 5.63 14.93 14.41
N SER A 110 6.50 14.68 15.39
CA SER A 110 7.38 15.70 15.98
C SER A 110 8.66 15.96 15.20
N TYR A 111 9.00 15.09 14.24
CA TYR A 111 10.22 15.20 13.45
C TYR A 111 10.05 16.17 12.29
N SER A 112 11.12 16.89 11.96
CA SER A 112 11.16 17.74 10.78
C SER A 112 11.15 16.89 9.50
N ALA A 113 10.70 17.46 8.38
CA ALA A 113 10.75 16.80 7.07
C ALA A 113 12.17 16.30 6.71
N GLU A 114 13.20 17.10 7.03
CA GLU A 114 14.60 16.73 6.81
C GLU A 114 15.02 15.54 7.69
N THR A 115 14.59 15.52 8.95
CA THR A 115 14.82 14.37 9.85
C THR A 115 14.14 13.11 9.33
N ILE A 116 12.88 13.20 8.90
CA ILE A 116 12.14 12.06 8.31
C ILE A 116 12.88 11.54 7.08
N LYS A 117 13.35 12.43 6.21
CA LYS A 117 14.11 12.06 5.01
C LYS A 117 15.43 11.36 5.36
N GLN A 118 16.18 11.87 6.34
CA GLN A 118 17.43 11.25 6.78
C GLN A 118 17.21 9.86 7.38
N LEU A 119 16.18 9.68 8.20
CA LEU A 119 15.81 8.37 8.75
C LEU A 119 15.38 7.40 7.66
N ALA A 120 14.58 7.86 6.69
CA ALA A 120 14.17 7.07 5.54
C ALA A 120 15.37 6.62 4.68
N GLN A 121 16.33 7.53 4.44
CA GLN A 121 17.60 7.20 3.76
C GLN A 121 18.45 6.19 4.54
N GLY A 122 18.34 6.20 5.88
CA GLY A 122 18.94 5.21 6.76
C GLY A 122 18.25 3.84 6.76
N GLY A 123 17.15 3.68 6.00
CA GLY A 123 16.39 2.44 5.96
C GLY A 123 15.39 2.28 7.11
N ASP A 124 15.00 3.35 7.79
CA ASP A 124 13.89 3.29 8.74
C ASP A 124 12.58 3.14 7.97
N ILE A 125 11.95 1.96 8.11
CA ILE A 125 10.71 1.63 7.41
C ILE A 125 9.59 2.61 7.79
N LYS A 126 9.42 2.93 9.08
CA LYS A 126 8.37 3.86 9.53
C LYS A 126 8.63 5.27 8.99
N ALA A 127 9.88 5.70 8.89
CA ALA A 127 10.23 6.96 8.26
C ALA A 127 9.93 6.98 6.75
N LEU A 128 10.14 5.87 6.03
CA LEU A 128 9.76 5.75 4.62
C LEU A 128 8.24 5.93 4.43
N TYR A 129 7.41 5.33 5.29
CA TYR A 129 5.96 5.59 5.30
C TYR A 129 5.64 7.06 5.49
N GLN A 130 6.28 7.70 6.47
CA GLN A 130 6.02 9.11 6.76
C GLN A 130 6.50 10.02 5.65
N LEU A 131 7.62 9.71 5.00
CA LEU A 131 8.12 10.44 3.84
C LEU A 131 7.12 10.36 2.67
N ALA A 132 6.57 9.18 2.40
CA ALA A 132 5.55 9.01 1.37
C ALA A 132 4.26 9.80 1.69
N ARG A 133 3.79 9.74 2.95
CA ARG A 133 2.63 10.53 3.41
C ARG A 133 2.86 12.03 3.32
N LEU A 134 4.05 12.50 3.71
CA LEU A 134 4.42 13.90 3.63
C LEU A 134 4.34 14.39 2.17
N LYS A 135 4.93 13.63 1.24
CA LYS A 135 4.86 13.91 -0.20
C LYS A 135 3.44 14.00 -0.74
N VAL A 136 2.56 13.09 -0.33
CA VAL A 136 1.13 13.16 -0.68
C VAL A 136 0.50 14.44 -0.12
N SER A 137 0.72 14.74 1.16
CA SER A 137 0.08 15.88 1.85
C SER A 137 0.54 17.24 1.33
N GLU A 138 1.80 17.37 0.95
CA GLU A 138 2.36 18.60 0.37
C GLU A 138 2.06 18.73 -1.13
N GLY A 139 1.51 17.68 -1.76
CA GLY A 139 1.43 17.58 -3.22
C GLY A 139 2.81 17.56 -3.89
N THR A 140 3.86 17.16 -3.16
CA THR A 140 5.25 17.15 -3.63
C THR A 140 5.64 15.77 -4.13
N GLY A 141 5.99 15.68 -5.41
CA GLY A 141 6.49 14.45 -6.02
C GLY A 141 5.49 13.80 -6.96
N LYS A 142 6.04 13.06 -7.94
CA LYS A 142 5.20 12.32 -8.88
C LYS A 142 4.66 11.09 -8.16
N LYS A 143 3.47 10.63 -8.54
CA LYS A 143 2.89 9.36 -8.09
C LYS A 143 3.91 8.21 -8.07
N GLN A 144 4.70 8.08 -9.14
CA GLN A 144 5.74 7.05 -9.23
C GLN A 144 6.82 7.19 -8.15
N ASP A 145 7.20 8.40 -7.78
CA ASP A 145 8.20 8.62 -6.72
C ASP A 145 7.67 8.12 -5.37
N ILE A 146 6.38 8.33 -5.10
CA ILE A 146 5.72 7.88 -3.88
C ILE A 146 5.61 6.35 -3.86
N VAL A 147 5.22 5.73 -4.98
CA VAL A 147 5.21 4.26 -5.14
C VAL A 147 6.61 3.69 -4.87
N ASN A 148 7.66 4.30 -5.43
CA ASN A 148 9.03 3.85 -5.24
C ASN A 148 9.49 3.90 -3.77
N ILE A 149 9.06 4.91 -2.99
CA ILE A 149 9.35 4.98 -1.55
C ILE A 149 8.72 3.79 -0.80
N TYR A 150 7.48 3.43 -1.14
CA TYR A 150 6.85 2.26 -0.54
C TYR A 150 7.51 0.95 -0.99
N LEU A 151 7.94 0.84 -2.25
CA LEU A 151 8.70 -0.32 -2.71
C LEU A 151 10.06 -0.44 -2.00
N GLU A 152 10.71 0.68 -1.65
CA GLU A 152 11.90 0.67 -0.79
C GLU A 152 11.62 0.09 0.60
N ALA A 153 10.51 0.48 1.23
CA ALA A 153 10.07 -0.12 2.49
C ALA A 153 9.74 -1.62 2.34
N ALA A 154 9.20 -2.05 1.20
CA ALA A 154 8.93 -3.45 0.89
C ALA A 154 10.21 -4.29 0.77
N VAL A 155 11.26 -3.74 0.14
CA VAL A 155 12.60 -4.36 0.10
C VAL A 155 13.13 -4.63 1.51
N LEU A 156 12.92 -3.67 2.42
CA LEU A 156 13.36 -3.80 3.82
C LEU A 156 12.52 -4.79 4.62
N GLY A 157 11.34 -5.18 4.13
CA GLY A 157 10.56 -6.30 4.65
C GLY A 157 9.11 -5.98 4.92
N SER A 158 8.66 -4.73 4.75
CA SER A 158 7.26 -4.35 5.04
C SER A 158 6.31 -4.84 3.94
N SER A 159 5.47 -5.83 4.25
CA SER A 159 4.40 -6.25 3.34
C SER A 159 3.27 -5.22 3.27
N GLN A 160 2.98 -4.50 4.37
CA GLN A 160 2.05 -3.37 4.36
C GLN A 160 2.46 -2.30 3.32
N ALA A 161 3.75 -2.18 2.98
CA ALA A 161 4.20 -1.16 2.06
C ALA A 161 3.78 -1.50 0.63
N LEU A 162 3.63 -2.78 0.30
CA LEU A 162 3.06 -3.23 -0.96
C LEU A 162 1.57 -2.86 -1.06
N GLU A 163 0.83 -2.91 0.05
CA GLU A 163 -0.55 -2.42 0.10
C GLU A 163 -0.60 -0.93 -0.29
N TRP A 164 0.18 -0.09 0.39
CA TRP A 164 0.18 1.34 0.13
C TRP A 164 0.76 1.71 -1.24
N ALA A 165 1.75 0.97 -1.73
CA ALA A 165 2.24 1.10 -3.10
C ALA A 165 1.13 0.82 -4.12
N GLY A 166 0.36 -0.26 -3.94
CA GLY A 166 -0.77 -0.58 -4.80
C GLY A 166 -1.91 0.44 -4.70
N ILE A 167 -2.18 0.97 -3.50
CA ILE A 167 -3.14 2.06 -3.32
C ILE A 167 -2.65 3.27 -4.13
N MET A 168 -1.41 3.73 -3.92
CA MET A 168 -0.87 4.88 -4.66
C MET A 168 -0.82 4.66 -6.17
N ALA A 169 -0.54 3.44 -6.63
CA ALA A 169 -0.55 3.07 -8.04
C ALA A 169 -1.96 3.11 -8.65
N SER A 170 -3.01 2.88 -7.86
CA SER A 170 -4.42 2.89 -8.29
C SER A 170 -5.15 4.22 -8.02
N THR A 171 -4.73 5.00 -7.01
CA THR A 171 -5.37 6.25 -6.62
C THR A 171 -4.92 7.41 -7.50
N ASP A 172 -5.63 7.62 -8.60
CA ASP A 172 -5.94 8.99 -9.01
C ASP A 172 -7.40 9.09 -9.50
N PRO A 173 -8.36 9.21 -8.57
CA PRO A 173 -9.77 9.41 -8.90
C PRO A 173 -10.08 10.86 -9.33
N SER A 174 -9.10 11.76 -9.40
CA SER A 174 -9.32 13.17 -9.79
C SER A 174 -9.40 13.38 -11.31
N PHE A 175 -9.38 12.30 -12.08
CA PHE A 175 -9.12 12.34 -13.52
C PHE A 175 -10.34 12.79 -14.36
N SER A 176 -10.49 14.10 -14.47
CA SER A 176 -10.93 14.74 -15.72
C SER A 176 -10.07 14.32 -16.93
N ARG A 177 -8.86 13.79 -16.69
CA ARG A 177 -7.90 13.35 -17.71
C ARG A 177 -8.14 11.92 -18.24
N PHE A 178 -9.10 11.16 -17.69
CA PHE A 178 -9.46 9.82 -18.17
C PHE A 178 -10.70 9.85 -19.08
N GLN A 179 -11.13 11.02 -19.53
CA GLN A 179 -12.22 11.10 -20.50
C GLN A 179 -11.70 10.69 -21.89
N GLY A 180 -12.44 9.79 -22.54
CA GLY A 180 -12.09 9.23 -23.84
C GLY A 180 -11.32 7.91 -23.76
N GLU A 181 -11.14 7.29 -24.92
CA GLU A 181 -10.56 5.94 -25.06
C GLU A 181 -9.14 5.82 -24.49
N ASP A 182 -8.29 6.83 -24.74
CA ASP A 182 -6.92 6.86 -24.21
C ASP A 182 -6.89 6.93 -22.67
N GLY A 183 -7.89 7.60 -22.10
CA GLY A 183 -8.06 7.74 -20.66
C GLY A 183 -8.41 6.43 -19.99
N GLU A 184 -9.37 5.70 -20.56
CA GLU A 184 -9.79 4.38 -20.07
C GLU A 184 -8.65 3.35 -20.15
N GLN A 185 -7.90 3.33 -21.26
CA GLN A 185 -6.74 2.45 -21.40
C GLN A 185 -5.65 2.75 -20.37
N LEU A 186 -5.37 4.04 -20.12
CA LEU A 186 -4.41 4.45 -19.10
C LEU A 186 -4.88 4.04 -17.70
N TYR A 187 -6.14 4.28 -17.36
CA TYR A 187 -6.73 3.88 -16.09
C TYR A 187 -6.64 2.36 -15.88
N LYS A 188 -7.00 1.57 -16.89
CA LYS A 188 -6.87 0.10 -16.84
C LYS A 188 -5.42 -0.30 -16.59
N LYS A 189 -4.46 0.28 -17.32
CA LYS A 189 -3.03 0.00 -17.15
C LYS A 189 -2.55 0.28 -15.72
N GLU A 190 -2.94 1.40 -15.13
CA GLU A 190 -2.56 1.75 -13.76
C GLU A 190 -3.16 0.79 -12.72
N MET A 191 -4.41 0.39 -12.92
CA MET A 191 -5.08 -0.60 -12.07
C MET A 191 -4.46 -2.00 -12.20
N LEU A 192 -4.04 -2.41 -13.39
CA LEU A 192 -3.28 -3.65 -13.60
C LEU A 192 -1.93 -3.60 -12.87
N GLU A 193 -1.20 -2.49 -12.92
CA GLU A 193 0.07 -2.35 -12.16
C GLU A 193 -0.17 -2.42 -10.65
N ALA A 194 -1.23 -1.79 -10.14
CA ALA A 194 -1.61 -1.90 -8.73
C ALA A 194 -1.90 -3.35 -8.33
N LEU A 195 -2.65 -4.09 -9.16
CA LEU A 195 -2.94 -5.51 -8.94
C LEU A 195 -1.65 -6.37 -8.98
N SER A 196 -0.71 -6.05 -9.86
CA SER A 196 0.61 -6.70 -9.88
C SER A 196 1.42 -6.45 -8.61
N ILE A 197 1.36 -5.25 -8.03
CA ILE A 197 2.00 -4.96 -6.74
C ILE A 197 1.34 -5.76 -5.61
N TYR A 198 0.00 -5.82 -5.55
CA TYR A 198 -0.70 -6.65 -4.57
C TYR A 198 -0.38 -8.14 -4.73
N GLN A 199 -0.15 -8.61 -5.95
CA GLN A 199 0.27 -9.99 -6.21
C GLN A 199 1.60 -10.32 -5.50
N VAL A 200 2.52 -9.36 -5.35
CA VAL A 200 3.75 -9.54 -4.57
C VAL A 200 3.44 -9.81 -3.09
N ALA A 201 2.50 -9.06 -2.50
CA ALA A 201 2.08 -9.27 -1.12
C ALA A 201 1.44 -10.66 -0.95
N LEU A 202 0.61 -11.09 -1.90
CA LEU A 202 0.01 -12.42 -1.91
C LEU A 202 1.05 -13.54 -2.06
N ILE A 203 2.09 -13.37 -2.89
CA ILE A 203 3.22 -14.33 -3.00
C ILE A 203 3.93 -14.47 -1.65
N ARG A 204 4.07 -13.36 -0.93
CA ARG A 204 4.63 -13.33 0.43
C ARG A 204 3.66 -13.87 1.50
N GLY A 205 2.48 -14.32 1.10
CA GLY A 205 1.46 -14.88 1.98
C GLY A 205 0.68 -13.84 2.79
N ASP A 206 0.80 -12.57 2.44
CA ASP A 206 0.05 -11.49 3.06
C ASP A 206 -1.36 -11.38 2.46
N ARG A 207 -2.36 -11.76 3.26
CA ARG A 207 -3.77 -11.77 2.84
C ARG A 207 -4.54 -10.54 3.32
N GLU A 208 -3.93 -9.61 4.05
CA GLU A 208 -4.60 -8.34 4.42
C GLU A 208 -4.93 -7.50 3.18
N VAL A 209 -4.14 -7.63 2.10
CA VAL A 209 -4.38 -6.93 0.83
C VAL A 209 -5.59 -7.44 0.04
N LEU A 210 -6.22 -8.58 0.42
CA LEU A 210 -7.29 -9.19 -0.36
C LEU A 210 -8.51 -8.28 -0.53
N GLU A 211 -8.83 -7.47 0.48
CA GLU A 211 -9.92 -6.49 0.35
C GLU A 211 -9.62 -5.48 -0.75
N GLN A 212 -8.39 -4.95 -0.80
CA GLN A 212 -7.98 -3.99 -1.81
C GLN A 212 -7.88 -4.61 -3.20
N VAL A 213 -7.42 -5.86 -3.30
CA VAL A 213 -7.45 -6.63 -4.55
C VAL A 213 -8.88 -6.72 -5.06
N ASN A 214 -9.82 -7.19 -4.23
CA ASN A 214 -11.23 -7.33 -4.63
C ASN A 214 -11.86 -6.00 -5.02
N ARG A 215 -11.60 -4.94 -4.25
CA ARG A 215 -12.06 -3.57 -4.53
C ARG A 215 -11.48 -3.01 -5.83
N THR A 216 -10.26 -3.39 -6.18
CA THR A 216 -9.60 -2.94 -7.42
C THR A 216 -10.13 -3.72 -8.62
N ARG A 217 -10.25 -5.06 -8.48
CA ARG A 217 -10.82 -5.93 -9.53
C ARG A 217 -12.27 -5.58 -9.85
N SER A 218 -13.09 -5.20 -8.87
CA SER A 218 -14.50 -4.84 -9.10
C SER A 218 -14.71 -3.55 -9.90
N LYS A 219 -13.65 -2.75 -10.12
CA LYS A 219 -13.69 -1.52 -10.92
C LYS A 219 -13.28 -1.75 -12.38
N LEU A 220 -12.93 -2.99 -12.75
CA LEU A 220 -12.40 -3.33 -14.07
C LEU A 220 -13.15 -4.52 -14.66
N GLU A 221 -13.27 -4.53 -15.97
CA GLU A 221 -13.55 -5.75 -16.74
C GLU A 221 -12.21 -6.43 -17.06
N LEU A 222 -11.87 -7.45 -16.28
CA LEU A 222 -10.63 -8.22 -16.44
C LEU A 222 -10.84 -9.38 -17.40
N THR A 223 -9.93 -9.53 -18.35
CA THR A 223 -9.84 -10.70 -19.24
C THR A 223 -8.84 -11.73 -18.69
N PRO A 224 -8.82 -12.96 -19.22
CA PRO A 224 -7.77 -13.95 -18.88
C PRO A 224 -6.35 -13.43 -19.11
N GLU A 225 -6.13 -12.66 -20.18
CA GLU A 225 -4.83 -12.06 -20.50
C GLU A 225 -4.41 -11.01 -19.45
N ASP A 226 -5.36 -10.24 -18.90
CA ASP A 226 -5.09 -9.33 -17.79
C ASP A 226 -4.63 -10.09 -16.54
N ASP A 227 -5.25 -11.23 -16.23
CA ASP A 227 -4.85 -12.07 -15.10
C ASP A 227 -3.46 -12.70 -15.30
N GLU A 228 -3.13 -13.11 -16.52
CA GLU A 228 -1.78 -13.57 -16.87
C GLU A 228 -0.75 -12.43 -16.74
N TYR A 229 -1.09 -11.23 -17.23
CA TYR A 229 -0.26 -10.04 -17.05
C TYR A 229 -0.01 -9.74 -15.57
N ILE A 230 -1.07 -9.70 -14.74
CA ILE A 230 -0.97 -9.41 -13.30
C ILE A 230 0.00 -10.38 -12.62
N LYS A 231 -0.11 -11.68 -12.92
CA LYS A 231 0.77 -12.71 -12.36
C LYS A 231 2.21 -12.58 -12.83
N ALA A 232 2.42 -12.41 -14.14
CA ALA A 232 3.75 -12.30 -14.73
C ALA A 232 4.47 -11.05 -14.21
N ARG A 233 3.80 -9.90 -14.26
CA ARG A 233 4.33 -8.62 -13.77
C ARG A 233 4.53 -8.64 -12.26
N GLY A 234 3.64 -9.26 -11.49
CA GLY A 234 3.83 -9.44 -10.04
C GLY A 234 5.04 -10.31 -9.70
N ALA A 235 5.31 -11.37 -10.46
CA ALA A 235 6.50 -12.19 -10.29
C ALA A 235 7.80 -11.45 -10.66
N GLU A 236 7.75 -10.59 -11.69
CA GLU A 236 8.85 -9.69 -12.05
C GLU A 236 9.15 -8.71 -10.91
N ILE A 237 8.14 -7.98 -10.41
CA ILE A 237 8.30 -7.04 -9.29
C ILE A 237 8.84 -7.77 -8.04
N TYR A 238 8.31 -8.96 -7.71
CA TYR A 238 8.85 -9.77 -6.61
C TYR A 238 10.35 -10.05 -6.78
N SER A 239 10.76 -10.44 -7.98
CA SER A 239 12.16 -10.75 -8.30
C SER A 239 13.05 -9.53 -8.18
N GLU A 240 12.63 -8.38 -8.72
CA GLU A 240 13.34 -7.10 -8.61
C GLU A 240 13.55 -6.69 -7.13
N LEU A 241 12.51 -6.80 -6.30
CA LEU A 241 12.58 -6.47 -4.89
C LEU A 241 13.48 -7.45 -4.13
N GLU A 242 13.41 -8.75 -4.45
CA GLU A 242 14.25 -9.77 -3.82
C GLU A 242 15.73 -9.61 -4.19
N GLU A 243 16.04 -9.29 -5.45
CA GLU A 243 17.39 -8.96 -5.89
C GLU A 243 17.94 -7.72 -5.18
N LYS A 244 17.13 -6.66 -5.07
CA LYS A 244 17.50 -5.46 -4.31
C LYS A 244 17.70 -5.78 -2.82
N ARG A 245 16.90 -6.67 -2.25
CA ARG A 245 17.06 -7.13 -0.85
C ARG A 245 18.37 -7.92 -0.66
N LYS A 246 18.68 -8.83 -1.59
CA LYS A 246 19.92 -9.61 -1.60
C LYS A 246 21.15 -8.72 -1.73
N SER A 247 21.11 -7.67 -2.56
CA SER A 247 22.23 -6.73 -2.72
C SER A 247 22.48 -5.87 -1.47
N LEU A 248 21.46 -5.70 -0.61
CA LEU A 248 21.58 -5.09 0.72
C LEU A 248 22.02 -6.08 1.83
N GLY A 249 22.25 -7.35 1.51
CA GLY A 249 22.66 -8.37 2.48
C GLY A 249 21.53 -8.88 3.39
N LEU A 250 20.27 -8.61 3.05
CA LEU A 250 19.09 -8.92 3.88
C LEU A 250 18.49 -10.32 3.61
N GLY A 251 19.09 -11.10 2.71
CA GLY A 251 18.62 -12.43 2.32
C GLY A 251 17.34 -12.42 1.46
N PRO A 252 16.77 -13.61 1.16
CA PRO A 252 15.48 -13.70 0.47
C PRO A 252 14.32 -13.22 1.37
N PHE A 253 13.14 -13.04 0.79
CA PHE A 253 11.93 -12.82 1.59
C PHE A 253 11.49 -14.11 2.30
N ASP A 254 10.95 -13.96 3.51
CA ASP A 254 10.22 -15.03 4.18
C ASP A 254 8.79 -15.06 3.62
N ASN A 255 8.42 -16.12 2.91
CA ASN A 255 7.07 -16.30 2.36
C ASN A 255 6.21 -17.24 3.23
N SER A 256 6.69 -17.61 4.41
CA SER A 256 5.96 -18.48 5.31
C SER A 256 4.76 -17.75 5.96
N VAL A 257 3.70 -18.52 6.18
CA VAL A 257 2.48 -18.06 6.86
C VAL A 257 2.12 -19.11 7.91
N PRO A 258 2.13 -18.74 9.21
CA PRO A 258 1.68 -19.63 10.27
C PRO A 258 0.26 -20.13 10.04
N GLN A 259 -0.03 -21.37 10.46
CA GLN A 259 -1.38 -21.93 10.28
C GLN A 259 -2.45 -21.09 11.00
N ILE A 260 -2.11 -20.48 12.14
CA ILE A 260 -3.05 -19.62 12.87
C ILE A 260 -3.45 -18.38 12.07
N VAL A 261 -2.49 -17.77 11.35
CA VAL A 261 -2.73 -16.62 10.47
C VAL A 261 -3.58 -17.03 9.27
N LYS A 262 -3.36 -18.23 8.71
CA LYS A 262 -4.23 -18.77 7.64
C LYS A 262 -5.67 -18.90 8.12
N ASN A 263 -5.88 -19.50 9.29
CA ASN A 263 -7.19 -19.70 9.88
C ASN A 263 -7.90 -18.36 10.16
N TYR A 264 -7.17 -17.37 10.69
CA TYR A 264 -7.68 -16.00 10.90
C TYR A 264 -8.25 -15.41 9.61
N HIS A 265 -7.51 -15.51 8.50
CA HIS A 265 -7.97 -14.97 7.20
C HIS A 265 -9.10 -15.79 6.56
N ASP A 266 -9.11 -17.12 6.72
CA ASP A 266 -10.16 -17.96 6.17
C ASP A 266 -11.51 -17.70 6.85
N ASP A 267 -11.53 -17.45 8.17
CA ASP A 267 -12.74 -17.09 8.92
C ASP A 267 -13.15 -15.62 8.70
N ALA A 268 -12.18 -14.73 8.46
CA ALA A 268 -12.50 -13.37 8.04
C ALA A 268 -13.28 -13.36 6.71
N ALA A 269 -12.97 -14.27 5.78
CA ALA A 269 -13.66 -14.38 4.51
C ALA A 269 -15.10 -14.90 4.63
N THR A 270 -15.43 -15.64 5.70
CA THR A 270 -16.78 -16.15 5.97
C THR A 270 -17.68 -15.15 6.72
N GLY A 271 -17.13 -14.00 7.15
CA GLY A 271 -17.89 -12.85 7.66
C GLY A 271 -17.73 -12.53 9.15
N PHE A 272 -16.96 -13.33 9.91
CA PHE A 272 -16.80 -13.14 11.37
C PHE A 272 -15.92 -11.93 11.74
N LYS A 273 -14.89 -11.60 10.93
CA LYS A 273 -14.00 -10.44 11.18
C LYS A 273 -14.77 -9.11 11.37
N ARG A 274 -15.87 -8.90 10.63
CA ARG A 274 -16.71 -7.70 10.76
C ARG A 274 -17.40 -7.57 12.12
N PHE A 275 -17.49 -8.65 12.92
CA PHE A 275 -18.07 -8.60 14.26
C PHE A 275 -17.03 -8.15 15.29
N ILE A 276 -15.80 -8.66 15.21
CA ILE A 276 -14.71 -8.35 16.14
C ILE A 276 -14.20 -6.91 15.96
N ASP A 277 -14.02 -6.43 14.72
CA ASP A 277 -13.55 -5.05 14.46
C ASP A 277 -14.55 -3.96 14.90
N ARG A 278 -15.75 -4.32 15.35
CA ARG A 278 -16.80 -3.41 15.83
C ARG A 278 -16.93 -3.35 17.36
N GLN A 279 -16.21 -4.19 18.09
CA GLN A 279 -16.11 -4.14 19.56
C GLN A 279 -14.92 -3.27 19.97
#